data_AF-A0ABD6SCS5-F1
#
_entry.id   AF-A0ABD6SCS5-F1
#
_cell.length_a   1.000
_cell.length_b   1.000
_cell.length_c   1.000
_cell.angle_alpha   90.00
_cell.angle_beta   90.00
_cell.angle_gamma   90.00
#
_symmetry.space_group_name_H-M   'P 1'
#
loop_
_entity.id
_entity.type
_entity.pdbx_description
1 polymer ?
#
loop_
_entity_poly.entity_id
_entity_poly.type
_entity_poly.pdbx_seq_one_letter_code
_entity_poly.pdbx_strand_id
1 'polypeptide(L)'
;MLQSFKRGASYAFSSVGGTIITKIPQGELIEAYYKFAKSKDGGKGKPSSNKNTNVDNFDAKTATNKQKGNYGEIKSSDNLLNNQSLKEAGFDLKPVGKSAPTGINDKIVKGIDGLYENANPNSNIKYVIDEAKFGSSQLGKTKDGRQMSNDWLNGSETGKSRILKAVDGDEVLAEKIANALEDSEVERVLSKVDSSGNVKTYRLDEEGNNIGEWP
;
A
#
# COMPACT_ATOMS: atom_id res chain seq x y z
N MET A 1 6.99 32.34 1.67
CA MET A 1 7.93 31.24 2.00
C MET A 1 7.22 30.27 2.93
N LEU A 2 6.96 29.04 2.48
CA LEU A 2 6.22 28.03 3.23
C LEU A 2 7.18 27.31 4.19
N GLN A 3 7.03 27.52 5.51
CA GLN A 3 8.08 27.12 6.46
C GLN A 3 7.99 25.68 6.99
N SER A 4 6.86 24.96 6.87
CA SER A 4 6.82 23.51 7.17
C SER A 4 5.51 22.86 6.69
N PHE A 5 5.57 21.57 6.33
CA PHE A 5 4.41 20.69 6.14
C PHE A 5 4.51 19.54 7.15
N LYS A 6 3.45 19.29 7.93
CA LYS A 6 3.30 18.10 8.78
C LYS A 6 2.39 17.08 8.08
N ARG A 7 2.80 15.81 8.04
CA ARG A 7 2.02 14.70 7.46
C ARG A 7 0.72 14.55 8.25
N GLY A 8 -0.42 14.88 7.64
CA GLY A 8 -1.76 14.81 8.23
C GLY A 8 -2.51 16.14 8.39
N ALA A 9 -1.89 17.31 8.16
CA ALA A 9 -2.60 18.59 8.21
C ALA A 9 -3.19 18.96 6.83
N SER A 10 -4.51 19.07 6.73
CA SER A 10 -5.27 19.33 5.49
C SER A 10 -5.49 20.82 5.18
N TYR A 11 -4.71 21.72 5.78
CA TYR A 11 -4.90 23.17 5.67
C TYR A 11 -3.60 23.86 5.25
N ALA A 12 -3.67 24.67 4.19
CA ALA A 12 -2.61 25.62 3.84
C ALA A 12 -2.83 26.95 4.57
N PHE A 13 -1.77 27.50 5.14
CA PHE A 13 -1.77 28.79 5.83
C PHE A 13 -1.27 29.89 4.87
N SER A 14 -2.06 30.96 4.68
CA SER A 14 -1.58 32.18 4.04
C SER A 14 -0.48 32.82 4.90
N SER A 15 0.61 33.27 4.29
CA SER A 15 1.67 34.04 4.98
C SER A 15 1.23 35.44 5.43
N VAL A 16 -0.03 35.81 5.18
CA VAL A 16 -0.64 37.06 5.63
C VAL A 16 -1.96 36.71 6.33
N GLY A 17 -2.02 36.84 7.65
CA GLY A 17 -3.27 36.94 8.41
C GLY A 17 -3.93 35.65 8.94
N GLY A 18 -3.36 34.46 8.76
CA GLY A 18 -3.80 33.25 9.51
C GLY A 18 -5.21 32.72 9.20
N THR A 19 -5.90 33.21 8.16
CA THR A 19 -7.21 32.70 7.77
C THR A 19 -7.09 31.43 6.93
N ILE A 20 -7.89 30.40 7.27
CA ILE A 20 -7.99 29.13 6.55
C ILE A 20 -8.79 29.37 5.26
N ILE A 21 -8.23 29.05 4.08
CA ILE A 21 -8.88 29.42 2.82
C ILE A 21 -9.50 28.23 2.05
N THR A 22 -8.95 27.01 2.10
CA THR A 22 -9.60 25.83 1.45
C THR A 22 -9.01 24.50 1.93
N LYS A 23 -9.83 23.43 1.91
CA LYS A 23 -9.44 22.05 2.21
C LYS A 23 -8.79 21.44 0.96
N ILE A 24 -7.49 21.13 1.03
CA ILE A 24 -6.75 20.56 -0.12
C ILE A 24 -7.06 19.06 -0.21
N PRO A 25 -7.39 18.51 -1.40
CA PRO A 25 -7.55 17.07 -1.58
C PRO A 25 -6.29 16.30 -1.15
N GLN A 26 -6.47 15.17 -0.44
CA GLN A 26 -5.36 14.41 0.13
C GLN A 26 -4.34 13.92 -0.93
N GLY A 27 -4.79 13.63 -2.15
CA GLY A 27 -3.91 13.26 -3.26
C GLY A 27 -2.91 14.36 -3.63
N GLU A 28 -3.35 15.62 -3.66
CA GLU A 28 -2.49 16.78 -3.96
C GLU A 28 -1.50 17.07 -2.82
N LEU A 29 -1.88 16.78 -1.57
CA LEU A 29 -0.99 16.92 -0.40
C LEU A 29 0.17 15.93 -0.45
N ILE A 30 -0.09 14.69 -0.87
CA ILE A 30 0.94 13.65 -1.03
C ILE A 30 1.92 14.07 -2.13
N GLU A 31 1.42 14.50 -3.29
CA GLU A 31 2.28 14.94 -4.40
C GLU A 31 3.12 16.19 -4.02
N ALA A 32 2.52 17.16 -3.34
CA ALA A 32 3.22 18.35 -2.86
C ALA A 32 4.29 18.02 -1.81
N TYR A 33 4.03 17.06 -0.91
CA TYR A 33 5.02 16.58 0.05
C TYR A 33 6.23 15.96 -0.66
N TYR A 34 6.00 15.11 -1.66
CA TYR A 34 7.10 14.51 -2.44
C TYR A 34 7.88 15.54 -3.27
N LYS A 35 7.21 16.52 -3.89
CA LYS A 35 7.87 17.62 -4.62
C LYS A 35 8.71 18.51 -3.67
N PHE A 36 8.19 18.81 -2.48
CA PHE A 36 8.92 19.60 -1.48
C PHE A 36 10.16 18.87 -0.95
N ALA A 37 10.05 17.57 -0.66
CA ALA A 37 11.19 16.74 -0.23
C ALA A 37 12.31 16.74 -1.28
N LYS A 38 11.98 16.63 -2.57
CA LYS A 38 12.95 16.70 -3.69
C LYS A 38 13.70 18.04 -3.77
N SER A 39 13.10 19.14 -3.34
CA SER A 39 13.71 20.48 -3.43
C SER A 39 14.80 20.77 -2.39
N LYS A 40 14.91 19.96 -1.32
CA LYS A 40 15.84 20.22 -0.20
C LYS A 40 17.22 19.55 -0.30
N ASP A 41 17.44 18.67 -1.29
CA ASP A 41 18.71 17.94 -1.44
C ASP A 41 19.83 18.73 -2.14
N GLY A 42 19.63 20.02 -2.42
CA GLY A 42 20.67 20.91 -2.93
C GLY A 42 21.51 21.56 -1.81
N GLY A 43 22.35 20.81 -1.08
CA GLY A 43 23.23 21.45 -0.07
C GLY A 43 24.14 20.56 0.77
N LYS A 44 25.37 20.34 0.28
CA LYS A 44 26.63 19.88 0.93
C LYS A 44 26.62 19.50 2.43
N GLY A 45 26.96 18.23 2.73
CA GLY A 45 27.43 17.74 4.04
C GLY A 45 28.11 16.35 3.95
N LYS A 46 29.25 16.18 4.64
CA LYS A 46 30.18 15.01 4.62
C LYS A 46 29.61 13.76 5.37
N PRO A 47 29.99 12.50 5.04
CA PRO A 47 29.12 11.35 5.22
C PRO A 47 29.15 10.81 6.66
N SER A 48 27.96 10.66 7.24
CA SER A 48 27.72 10.02 8.52
C SER A 48 26.66 8.94 8.33
N SER A 49 27.07 7.68 8.47
CA SER A 49 26.23 6.47 8.66
C SER A 49 24.93 6.41 7.86
N ASN A 50 24.98 5.75 6.70
CA ASN A 50 23.86 5.45 5.80
C ASN A 50 22.57 5.00 6.51
N LYS A 51 21.70 5.94 6.87
CA LYS A 51 20.24 5.71 6.93
C LYS A 51 19.68 5.99 5.55
N ASN A 52 19.88 5.04 4.66
CA ASN A 52 19.43 5.15 3.27
C ASN A 52 17.91 4.93 3.23
N THR A 53 17.14 6.01 3.17
CA THR A 53 15.68 6.03 3.40
C THR A 53 14.86 6.18 2.12
N ASN A 54 15.48 6.07 0.94
CA ASN A 54 14.79 6.26 -0.34
C ASN A 54 14.90 4.99 -1.21
N VAL A 55 13.80 4.65 -1.88
CA VAL A 55 13.65 3.55 -2.85
C VAL A 55 14.68 3.65 -3.99
N ASP A 56 15.16 4.86 -4.28
CA ASP A 56 16.09 5.20 -5.36
C ASP A 56 17.46 4.49 -5.27
N ASN A 57 17.85 4.01 -4.09
CA ASN A 57 19.11 3.29 -3.88
C ASN A 57 18.92 1.76 -3.78
N PHE A 58 17.79 1.23 -4.23
CA PHE A 58 17.56 -0.20 -4.24
C PHE A 58 18.39 -0.88 -5.34
N ASP A 59 19.24 -1.83 -4.94
CA ASP A 59 19.90 -2.77 -5.83
C ASP A 59 19.45 -4.20 -5.50
N ALA A 60 18.68 -4.81 -6.40
CA ALA A 60 18.16 -6.16 -6.25
C ALA A 60 19.24 -7.22 -5.99
N LYS A 61 20.48 -7.00 -6.46
CA LYS A 61 21.60 -7.94 -6.32
C LYS A 61 22.17 -7.94 -4.90
N THR A 62 22.25 -6.77 -4.27
CA THR A 62 22.84 -6.61 -2.93
C THR A 62 21.79 -6.45 -1.83
N ALA A 63 20.53 -6.21 -2.19
CA ALA A 63 19.45 -6.00 -1.23
C ALA A 63 19.18 -7.25 -0.38
N THR A 64 19.02 -7.01 0.92
CA THR A 64 18.52 -8.00 1.89
C THR A 64 17.08 -8.42 1.59
N ASN A 65 16.65 -9.58 2.12
CA ASN A 65 15.24 -10.01 2.02
C ASN A 65 14.27 -8.98 2.61
N LYS A 66 14.68 -8.28 3.69
CA LYS A 66 13.89 -7.18 4.27
C LYS A 66 13.69 -6.05 3.25
N GLN A 67 14.79 -5.59 2.66
CA GLN A 67 14.74 -4.51 1.67
C GLN A 67 13.93 -4.90 0.43
N LYS A 68 14.04 -6.16 -0.01
CA LYS A 68 13.24 -6.68 -1.13
C LYS A 68 11.75 -6.73 -0.81
N GLY A 69 11.37 -7.17 0.39
CA GLY A 69 9.98 -7.15 0.85
C GLY A 69 9.40 -5.75 0.84
N ASN A 70 10.02 -4.82 1.58
CA ASN A 70 9.59 -3.43 1.64
C ASN A 70 9.57 -2.76 0.26
N TYR A 71 10.55 -3.03 -0.60
CA TYR A 71 10.57 -2.51 -1.98
C TYR A 71 9.36 -3.02 -2.79
N GLY A 72 9.03 -4.31 -2.65
CA GLY A 72 7.86 -4.91 -3.27
C GLY A 72 6.56 -4.23 -2.83
N GLU A 73 6.37 -4.06 -1.52
CA GLU A 73 5.18 -3.38 -0.96
C GLU A 73 5.05 -1.93 -1.45
N ILE A 74 6.17 -1.18 -1.47
CA ILE A 74 6.19 0.20 -1.96
C ILE A 74 5.80 0.28 -3.44
N LYS A 75 6.40 -0.55 -4.30
CA LYS A 75 6.11 -0.55 -5.75
C LYS A 75 4.71 -1.02 -6.05
N SER A 76 4.22 -2.03 -5.33
CA SER A 76 2.86 -2.50 -5.44
C SER A 76 1.86 -1.39 -5.11
N SER A 77 2.04 -0.73 -3.96
CA SER A 77 1.15 0.36 -3.53
C SER A 77 1.14 1.53 -4.51
N ASP A 78 2.32 1.93 -5.02
CA ASP A 78 2.41 2.95 -6.07
C ASP A 78 1.66 2.56 -7.35
N ASN A 79 1.80 1.31 -7.80
CA ASN A 79 1.06 0.80 -8.95
C ASN A 79 -0.46 0.85 -8.72
N LEU A 80 -0.96 0.34 -7.58
CA LEU A 80 -2.39 0.30 -7.30
C LEU A 80 -3.04 1.70 -7.23
N LEU A 81 -2.30 2.71 -6.79
CA LEU A 81 -2.81 4.08 -6.64
C LEU A 81 -2.65 4.93 -7.91
N ASN A 82 -1.61 4.67 -8.72
CA ASN A 82 -1.21 5.56 -9.81
C ASN A 82 -1.32 4.95 -11.21
N ASN A 83 -1.61 3.65 -11.34
CA ASN A 83 -1.78 3.01 -12.64
C ASN A 83 -3.07 3.47 -13.33
N GLN A 84 -2.92 3.98 -14.55
CA GLN A 84 -4.02 4.53 -15.34
C GLN A 84 -4.99 3.43 -15.83
N SER A 85 -4.48 2.25 -16.18
CA SER A 85 -5.30 1.10 -16.61
C SER A 85 -6.25 0.65 -15.51
N LEU A 86 -5.82 0.70 -14.25
CA LEU A 86 -6.68 0.39 -13.09
C LEU A 86 -7.82 1.38 -12.95
N LYS A 87 -7.53 2.68 -13.11
CA LYS A 87 -8.56 3.73 -13.06
C LYS A 87 -9.56 3.57 -14.19
N GLU A 88 -9.09 3.27 -15.40
CA GLU A 88 -9.94 3.01 -16.57
C GLU A 88 -10.77 1.72 -16.42
N ALA A 89 -10.24 0.71 -15.72
CA ALA A 89 -10.96 -0.49 -15.33
C ALA A 89 -11.95 -0.29 -14.17
N GLY A 90 -12.05 0.93 -13.62
CA GLY A 90 -13.01 1.28 -12.58
C GLY A 90 -12.54 1.09 -11.15
N PHE A 91 -11.22 0.98 -10.92
CA PHE A 91 -10.61 0.92 -9.60
C PHE A 91 -10.09 2.30 -9.17
N ASP A 92 -10.94 3.10 -8.53
CA ASP A 92 -10.56 4.36 -7.88
C ASP A 92 -10.16 4.08 -6.43
N LEU A 93 -8.93 3.60 -6.24
CA LEU A 93 -8.48 3.04 -4.98
C LEU A 93 -8.01 4.09 -3.97
N LYS A 94 -8.46 3.96 -2.73
CA LYS A 94 -8.01 4.75 -1.59
C LYS A 94 -7.49 3.83 -0.50
N PRO A 95 -6.26 4.04 0.02
CA PRO A 95 -5.71 3.16 1.05
C PRO A 95 -6.52 3.29 2.34
N VAL A 96 -6.80 2.17 2.99
CA VAL A 96 -7.45 2.11 4.30
C VAL A 96 -6.64 1.23 5.25
N GLY A 97 -6.65 1.57 6.55
CA GLY A 97 -5.82 0.90 7.53
C GLY A 97 -4.33 1.22 7.37
N LYS A 98 -3.49 0.19 7.50
CA LYS A 98 -2.03 0.33 7.50
C LYS A 98 -1.50 0.84 6.18
N SER A 99 -0.57 1.79 6.26
CA SER A 99 0.17 2.27 5.11
C SER A 99 1.30 1.32 4.74
N ALA A 100 1.61 1.27 3.44
CA ALA A 100 2.83 0.65 2.95
C ALA A 100 4.10 1.24 3.62
N PRO A 101 5.21 0.50 3.66
CA PRO A 101 6.48 0.98 4.17
C PRO A 101 6.89 2.31 3.54
N THR A 102 7.51 3.19 4.31
CA THR A 102 8.01 4.48 3.82
C THR A 102 9.40 4.39 3.22
N GLY A 103 10.12 3.30 3.50
CA GLY A 103 11.42 3.01 2.90
C GLY A 103 11.85 1.57 3.07
N ILE A 104 12.83 1.16 2.25
CA ILE A 104 13.31 -0.23 2.19
C ILE A 104 13.91 -0.76 3.51
N ASN A 105 14.25 0.13 4.44
CA ASN A 105 14.87 -0.23 5.71
C ASN A 105 13.89 -0.33 6.89
N ASP A 106 12.61 -0.01 6.67
CA ASP A 106 11.55 -0.07 7.67
C ASP A 106 11.40 -1.49 8.23
N LYS A 107 10.80 -1.59 9.42
CA LYS A 107 10.52 -2.88 10.04
C LYS A 107 9.49 -3.63 9.19
N ILE A 108 9.74 -4.92 8.95
CA ILE A 108 8.75 -5.78 8.29
C ILE A 108 7.50 -5.85 9.16
N VAL A 109 6.38 -5.47 8.57
CA VAL A 109 5.06 -5.72 9.10
C VAL A 109 4.56 -7.02 8.49
N LYS A 110 4.03 -7.93 9.31
CA LYS A 110 3.45 -9.18 8.82
C LYS A 110 1.94 -9.01 8.65
N GLY A 111 1.36 -9.53 7.58
CA GLY A 111 -0.08 -9.54 7.38
C GLY A 111 -0.40 -9.27 5.91
N ILE A 112 -1.54 -8.63 5.67
CA ILE A 112 -1.88 -8.02 4.39
C ILE A 112 -0.92 -6.85 4.14
N ASP A 113 -0.41 -6.75 2.91
CA ASP A 113 0.55 -5.71 2.51
C ASP A 113 -0.16 -4.41 2.10
N GLY A 114 -1.31 -4.51 1.42
CA GLY A 114 -2.14 -3.39 1.03
C GLY A 114 -3.63 -3.65 1.16
N LEU A 115 -4.38 -2.66 1.62
CA LEU A 115 -5.84 -2.70 1.74
C LEU A 115 -6.41 -1.37 1.25
N TYR A 116 -7.37 -1.44 0.33
CA TYR A 116 -7.90 -0.26 -0.35
C TYR A 116 -9.42 -0.34 -0.44
N GLU A 117 -10.09 0.80 -0.24
CA GLU A 117 -11.48 1.01 -0.61
C GLU A 117 -11.55 1.45 -2.06
N ASN A 118 -12.46 0.89 -2.85
CA ASN A 118 -12.77 1.35 -4.20
C ASN A 118 -13.86 2.42 -4.13
N ALA A 119 -13.49 3.67 -4.42
CA ALA A 119 -14.38 4.82 -4.37
C ALA A 119 -15.30 4.94 -5.59
N ASN A 120 -15.18 4.07 -6.59
CA ASN A 120 -16.08 4.05 -7.74
C ASN A 120 -17.49 3.57 -7.33
N PRO A 121 -18.52 4.45 -7.33
CA PRO A 121 -19.86 4.09 -6.88
C PRO A 121 -20.56 3.08 -7.79
N ASN A 122 -20.09 2.94 -9.04
CA ASN A 122 -20.65 2.02 -10.02
C ASN A 122 -20.01 0.63 -9.98
N SER A 123 -18.99 0.43 -9.13
CA SER A 123 -18.32 -0.85 -8.95
C SER A 123 -19.07 -1.73 -7.94
N ASN A 124 -19.24 -3.02 -8.26
CA ASN A 124 -19.63 -4.02 -7.27
C ASN A 124 -18.50 -4.33 -6.29
N ILE A 125 -17.24 -4.22 -6.73
CA ILE A 125 -16.07 -4.34 -5.85
C ILE A 125 -15.97 -3.11 -4.95
N LYS A 126 -16.02 -3.33 -3.63
CA LYS A 126 -15.87 -2.31 -2.57
C LYS A 126 -14.46 -2.23 -2.02
N TYR A 127 -13.72 -3.34 -1.98
CA TYR A 127 -12.34 -3.35 -1.48
C TYR A 127 -11.40 -4.14 -2.38
N VAL A 128 -10.13 -3.76 -2.34
CA VAL A 128 -9.02 -4.52 -2.91
C VAL A 128 -8.04 -4.85 -1.79
N ILE A 129 -7.69 -6.13 -1.67
CA ILE A 129 -6.66 -6.63 -0.77
C ILE A 129 -5.47 -7.04 -1.61
N ASP A 130 -4.29 -6.50 -1.33
CA ASP A 130 -3.07 -6.72 -2.09
C ASP A 130 -2.00 -7.41 -1.24
N GLU A 131 -1.31 -8.36 -1.87
CA GLU A 131 -0.08 -8.98 -1.35
C GLU A 131 1.03 -8.79 -2.39
N ALA A 132 2.16 -8.23 -1.95
CA ALA A 132 3.30 -7.94 -2.80
C ALA A 132 4.37 -9.04 -2.69
N LYS A 133 4.87 -9.51 -3.84
CA LYS A 133 5.97 -10.48 -3.90
C LYS A 133 7.06 -10.02 -4.85
N PHE A 134 8.25 -9.81 -4.30
CA PHE A 134 9.44 -9.44 -5.08
C PHE A 134 10.10 -10.67 -5.74
N GLY A 135 10.44 -10.55 -7.01
CA GLY A 135 11.16 -11.57 -7.78
C GLY A 135 10.45 -12.93 -7.81
N SER A 136 11.18 -13.99 -7.46
CA SER A 136 10.65 -15.35 -7.45
C SER A 136 9.82 -15.72 -6.21
N SER A 137 9.67 -14.83 -5.23
CA SER A 137 8.88 -15.08 -4.02
C SER A 137 7.43 -15.46 -4.33
N GLN A 138 6.89 -16.40 -3.59
CA GLN A 138 5.53 -16.93 -3.78
C GLN A 138 4.67 -16.69 -2.53
N LEU A 139 3.35 -16.84 -2.67
CA LEU A 139 2.44 -16.92 -1.53
C LEU A 139 2.83 -18.10 -0.63
N GLY A 140 2.93 -17.85 0.66
CA GLY A 140 3.26 -18.86 1.66
C GLY A 140 2.05 -19.68 2.08
N LYS A 141 2.31 -20.84 2.69
CA LYS A 141 1.32 -21.60 3.46
C LYS A 141 1.52 -21.32 4.94
N THR A 142 0.45 -21.04 5.65
CA THR A 142 0.43 -20.81 7.10
C THR A 142 -0.44 -21.86 7.79
N LYS A 143 -0.62 -21.74 9.10
CA LYS A 143 -1.61 -22.54 9.83
C LYS A 143 -3.02 -22.27 9.30
N ASP A 144 -3.37 -21.00 9.14
CA ASP A 144 -4.65 -20.55 8.56
C ASP A 144 -4.76 -20.77 7.04
N GLY A 145 -4.03 -21.74 6.46
CA GLY A 145 -4.02 -21.97 5.02
C GLY A 145 -3.09 -21.05 4.23
N ARG A 146 -3.31 -21.00 2.91
CA ARG A 146 -2.49 -20.23 1.95
C ARG A 146 -2.70 -18.74 2.16
N GLN A 147 -1.65 -17.93 2.02
CA GLN A 147 -1.81 -16.47 2.04
C GLN A 147 -2.87 -16.02 1.03
N MET A 148 -3.65 -15.01 1.42
CA MET A 148 -4.77 -14.46 0.66
C MET A 148 -6.00 -15.38 0.51
N SER A 149 -6.02 -16.58 1.11
CA SER A 149 -7.26 -17.34 1.22
C SER A 149 -8.23 -16.73 2.24
N ASN A 150 -9.51 -17.09 2.18
CA ASN A 150 -10.51 -16.69 3.18
C ASN A 150 -10.05 -17.08 4.59
N ASP A 151 -9.60 -18.31 4.79
CA ASP A 151 -9.11 -18.77 6.08
C ASP A 151 -7.93 -17.95 6.59
N TRP A 152 -7.01 -17.56 5.70
CA TRP A 152 -5.86 -16.77 6.09
C TRP A 152 -6.22 -15.33 6.42
N LEU A 153 -7.13 -14.74 5.65
CA LEU A 153 -7.63 -13.37 5.87
C LEU A 153 -8.38 -13.27 7.20
N ASN A 154 -9.23 -14.26 7.50
CA ASN A 154 -10.04 -14.31 8.72
C ASN A 154 -9.29 -14.89 9.92
N GLY A 155 -8.22 -15.65 9.68
CA GLY A 155 -7.46 -16.35 10.72
C GLY A 155 -8.25 -17.52 11.33
N SER A 156 -8.96 -18.30 10.51
CA SER A 156 -9.92 -19.32 10.95
C SER A 156 -9.35 -20.37 11.91
N GLU A 157 -8.08 -20.75 11.78
CA GLU A 157 -7.46 -21.76 12.65
C GLU A 157 -6.85 -21.11 13.92
N THR A 158 -6.18 -19.98 13.77
CA THR A 158 -5.40 -19.36 14.84
C THR A 158 -6.13 -18.29 15.63
N GLY A 159 -7.33 -17.87 15.19
CA GLY A 159 -8.09 -16.75 15.74
C GLY A 159 -7.45 -15.38 15.47
N LYS A 160 -6.47 -15.29 14.58
CA LYS A 160 -5.70 -14.07 14.31
C LYS A 160 -6.13 -13.44 12.99
N SER A 161 -7.23 -12.69 12.98
CA SER A 161 -7.70 -12.01 11.76
C SER A 161 -6.64 -11.06 11.18
N ARG A 162 -6.31 -11.26 9.91
CA ARG A 162 -5.38 -10.39 9.16
C ARG A 162 -6.09 -9.11 8.75
N ILE A 163 -7.37 -9.18 8.44
CA ILE A 163 -8.21 -8.01 8.13
C ILE A 163 -8.24 -7.08 9.35
N LEU A 164 -8.61 -7.59 10.54
CA LEU A 164 -8.64 -6.80 11.77
C LEU A 164 -7.28 -6.17 12.06
N LYS A 165 -6.21 -6.93 11.85
CA LYS A 165 -4.84 -6.41 12.01
C LYS A 165 -4.49 -5.34 10.98
N ALA A 166 -4.97 -5.43 9.74
CA ALA A 166 -4.69 -4.48 8.67
C ALA A 166 -5.37 -3.12 8.94
N VAL A 167 -6.53 -3.14 9.60
CA VAL A 167 -7.27 -1.94 10.00
C VAL A 167 -6.97 -1.48 11.44
N ASP A 168 -5.81 -1.86 11.97
CA ASP A 168 -5.34 -1.47 13.32
C ASP A 168 -6.33 -1.76 14.46
N GLY A 169 -7.13 -2.82 14.33
CA GLY A 169 -8.09 -3.24 15.35
C GLY A 169 -9.45 -2.54 15.26
N ASP A 170 -9.74 -1.79 14.20
CA ASP A 170 -11.09 -1.26 13.94
C ASP A 170 -12.05 -2.42 13.60
N GLU A 171 -12.79 -2.87 14.61
CA GLU A 171 -13.72 -4.01 14.49
C GLU A 171 -14.85 -3.73 13.50
N VAL A 172 -15.36 -2.49 13.43
CA VAL A 172 -16.46 -2.12 12.54
C VAL A 172 -16.01 -2.14 11.09
N LEU A 173 -14.83 -1.59 10.79
CA LEU A 173 -14.28 -1.66 9.44
C LEU A 173 -13.88 -3.09 9.06
N ALA A 174 -13.32 -3.86 10.00
CA ALA A 174 -12.99 -5.25 9.76
C ALA A 174 -14.22 -6.10 9.42
N GLU A 175 -15.32 -5.93 10.16
CA GLU A 175 -16.60 -6.60 9.90
C GLU A 175 -17.16 -6.23 8.53
N LYS A 176 -17.13 -4.94 8.15
CA LYS A 176 -17.55 -4.50 6.81
C LYS A 176 -16.77 -5.16 5.69
N ILE A 177 -15.44 -5.30 5.85
CA ILE A 177 -14.59 -5.94 4.86
C ILE A 177 -14.83 -7.45 4.83
N ALA A 178 -15.06 -8.08 5.99
CA ALA A 178 -15.41 -9.50 6.07
C ALA A 178 -16.74 -9.80 5.37
N ASN A 179 -17.77 -8.98 5.59
CA ASN A 179 -19.06 -9.11 4.89
C ASN A 179 -18.88 -8.91 3.38
N ALA A 180 -18.10 -7.90 2.96
CA ALA A 180 -17.80 -7.69 1.55
C ALA A 180 -17.04 -8.88 0.91
N LEU A 181 -16.20 -9.60 1.67
CA LEU A 181 -15.57 -10.85 1.20
C LEU A 181 -16.61 -11.94 0.95
N GLU A 182 -17.58 -12.10 1.86
CA GLU A 182 -18.66 -13.08 1.73
C GLU A 182 -19.60 -12.74 0.55
N ASP A 183 -19.86 -11.44 0.34
CA ASP A 183 -20.71 -10.93 -0.73
C ASP A 183 -20.00 -10.87 -2.09
N SER A 184 -18.76 -11.38 -2.20
CA SER A 184 -17.93 -11.32 -3.42
C SER A 184 -17.68 -9.90 -3.95
N GLU A 185 -17.62 -8.93 -3.05
CA GLU A 185 -17.36 -7.51 -3.31
C GLU A 185 -15.89 -7.12 -3.08
N VAL A 186 -14.98 -8.11 -3.02
CA VAL A 186 -13.56 -7.91 -2.73
C VAL A 186 -12.69 -8.55 -3.80
N GLU A 187 -11.75 -7.76 -4.33
CA GLU A 187 -10.69 -8.27 -5.20
C GLU A 187 -9.46 -8.63 -4.37
N ARG A 188 -8.97 -9.86 -4.54
CA ARG A 188 -7.73 -10.34 -3.94
C ARG A 188 -6.65 -10.28 -5.01
N VAL A 189 -5.61 -9.49 -4.78
CA VAL A 189 -4.59 -9.19 -5.79
C VAL A 189 -3.21 -9.63 -5.29
N LEU A 190 -2.49 -10.34 -6.16
CA LEU A 190 -1.08 -10.62 -6.02
C LEU A 190 -0.29 -9.70 -6.94
N SER A 191 0.53 -8.84 -6.36
CA SER A 191 1.42 -7.94 -7.09
C SER A 191 2.83 -8.51 -7.15
N LYS A 192 3.25 -8.93 -8.34
CA LYS A 192 4.59 -9.45 -8.63
C LYS A 192 5.49 -8.30 -9.07
N VAL A 193 6.48 -7.98 -8.24
CA VAL A 193 7.44 -6.90 -8.48
C VAL A 193 8.76 -7.48 -8.97
N ASP A 194 9.24 -7.06 -10.13
CA ASP A 194 10.53 -7.51 -10.67
C ASP A 194 11.72 -6.70 -10.12
N SER A 195 12.94 -7.07 -10.50
CA SER A 195 14.16 -6.40 -10.05
C SER A 195 14.32 -4.95 -10.54
N SER A 196 13.57 -4.56 -11.56
CA SER A 196 13.53 -3.21 -12.12
C SER A 196 12.42 -2.36 -11.49
N GLY A 197 11.55 -2.97 -10.69
CA GLY A 197 10.41 -2.32 -10.06
C GLY A 197 9.13 -2.34 -10.91
N ASN A 198 9.09 -3.10 -12.00
CA ASN A 198 7.85 -3.29 -12.76
C ASN A 198 6.91 -4.18 -11.97
N VAL A 199 5.62 -3.84 -11.99
CA VAL A 199 4.58 -4.58 -11.28
C VAL A 199 3.68 -5.28 -12.28
N LYS A 200 3.42 -6.57 -12.04
CA LYS A 200 2.35 -7.32 -12.68
C LYS A 200 1.37 -7.79 -11.63
N THR A 201 0.08 -7.60 -11.88
CA THR A 201 -1.01 -7.89 -10.95
C THR A 201 -1.76 -9.13 -11.40
N TYR A 202 -2.17 -9.95 -10.43
CA TYR A 202 -2.91 -11.18 -10.67
C TYR A 202 -4.07 -11.29 -9.70
N ARG A 203 -5.23 -11.73 -10.19
CA ARG A 203 -6.40 -12.00 -9.35
C ARG A 203 -6.21 -13.34 -8.64
N LEU A 204 -6.63 -13.40 -7.39
CA LEU A 204 -6.65 -14.60 -6.57
C LEU A 204 -8.08 -15.04 -6.27
N ASP A 205 -8.33 -16.35 -6.30
CA ASP A 205 -9.57 -16.95 -5.80
C ASP A 205 -9.62 -16.98 -4.25
N GLU A 206 -10.67 -17.59 -3.70
CA GLU A 206 -10.90 -17.64 -2.24
C GLU A 206 -9.96 -18.60 -1.50
N GLU A 207 -9.29 -19.49 -2.22
CA GLU A 207 -8.24 -20.38 -1.73
C GLU A 207 -6.83 -19.76 -1.89
N GLY A 208 -6.72 -18.57 -2.47
CA GLY A 208 -5.47 -17.87 -2.71
C GLY A 208 -4.68 -18.39 -3.93
N ASN A 209 -5.33 -19.07 -4.86
CA ASN A 209 -4.74 -19.47 -6.14
C ASN A 209 -4.83 -18.33 -7.15
N ASN A 210 -3.81 -18.22 -7.99
CA ASN A 210 -3.79 -17.26 -9.09
C ASN A 210 -4.72 -17.75 -10.22
N ILE A 211 -5.69 -16.93 -10.59
CA ILE A 211 -6.70 -17.25 -11.62
C ILE A 211 -6.59 -16.38 -12.88
N GLY A 212 -5.58 -15.52 -12.99
CA GLY A 212 -5.34 -14.71 -14.18
C GLY A 212 -4.75 -13.33 -13.87
N GLU A 213 -4.35 -12.63 -14.92
CA GLU A 213 -3.93 -11.23 -14.80
C GLU A 213 -5.11 -10.36 -14.32
N TRP A 214 -4.81 -9.45 -13.41
CA TRP A 214 -5.72 -8.38 -13.00
C TRP A 214 -5.28 -7.10 -13.74
N PRO A 215 -6.21 -6.20 -14.11
CA PRO A 215 -5.92 -5.06 -14.99
C PRO A 215 -4.81 -4.11 -14.53
#